data_AF-A0A453IYV6-F1
#
_entry.id   AF-A0A453IYV6-F1
#
_cell.length_a   1.000
_cell.length_b   1.000
_cell.length_c   1.000
_cell.angle_alpha   90.00
_cell.angle_beta   90.00
_cell.angle_gamma   90.00
#
_symmetry.space_group_name_H-M   'P 1'
#
loop_
_entity.id
_entity.type
_entity.pdbx_description
1 polymer ?
#
loop_
_entity_poly.entity_id
_entity_poly.type
_entity_poly.pdbx_seq_one_letter_code
_entity_poly.pdbx_strand_id
1 'polypeptide(L)'
;MVLEDLVKKGHAEPTKKIGSGVEAFEIRNHPVWQSRCFFIRRVDGSTDDFSFRKCVDNILPLPEDLKAGNKNSNGKKGHHYKN
;
A
#
# COMPACT_ATOMS: atom_id res chain seq x y z
N MET A 1 -14.53 3.04 -5.86
CA MET A 1 -13.70 2.65 -7.03
C MET A 1 -12.76 1.52 -6.60
N VAL A 2 -12.35 0.62 -7.49
CA VAL A 2 -11.59 -0.62 -7.12
C VAL A 2 -10.36 -0.36 -6.24
N LEU A 3 -9.49 0.61 -6.59
CA LEU A 3 -8.28 0.91 -5.81
C LEU A 3 -8.59 1.52 -4.44
N GLU A 4 -9.66 2.29 -4.33
CA GLU A 4 -10.10 2.88 -3.07
C GLU A 4 -10.65 1.79 -2.13
N ASP A 5 -11.45 0.85 -2.67
CA ASP A 5 -11.95 -0.30 -1.91
C ASP A 5 -10.82 -1.21 -1.46
N LEU A 6 -9.80 -1.39 -2.30
CA LEU A 6 -8.62 -2.17 -1.97
C LEU A 6 -7.89 -1.59 -0.75
N VAL A 7 -7.69 -0.27 -0.71
CA VAL A 7 -7.07 0.39 0.45
C VAL A 7 -7.98 0.30 1.67
N LYS A 8 -9.27 0.62 1.53
CA LYS A 8 -10.25 0.62 2.63
C LYS A 8 -10.38 -0.74 3.32
N LYS A 9 -10.35 -1.83 2.54
CA LYS A 9 -10.58 -3.20 3.02
C LYS A 9 -9.30 -3.97 3.30
N GLY A 10 -8.21 -3.64 2.61
CA GLY A 10 -6.98 -4.42 2.64
C GLY A 10 -5.82 -3.78 3.39
N HIS A 11 -5.83 -2.47 3.63
CA HIS A 11 -4.77 -1.82 4.40
C HIS A 11 -5.10 -1.82 5.89
N ALA A 12 -4.10 -2.01 6.76
CA ALA A 12 -4.30 -2.00 8.22
C ALA A 12 -4.62 -0.61 8.77
N GLU A 13 -4.11 0.44 8.11
CA GLU A 13 -4.36 1.85 8.46
C GLU A 13 -5.02 2.60 7.28
N PRO A 14 -6.26 2.28 6.89
CA PRO A 14 -6.87 2.82 5.67
C PRO A 14 -7.13 4.33 5.78
N THR A 15 -7.64 4.79 6.93
CA THR A 15 -7.93 6.21 7.20
C THR A 15 -6.67 7.08 7.09
N LYS A 16 -5.54 6.57 7.57
CA LYS A 16 -4.24 7.27 7.46
C LYS A 16 -3.77 7.39 6.01
N LYS A 17 -3.94 6.32 5.22
CA LYS A 17 -3.59 6.34 3.80
C LYS A 17 -4.47 7.31 3.02
N ILE A 18 -5.78 7.26 3.22
CA ILE A 18 -6.73 8.16 2.55
C ILE A 18 -6.56 9.62 3.00
N GLY A 19 -6.29 9.87 4.28
CA GLY A 19 -6.08 11.20 4.83
C GLY A 19 -7.27 12.12 4.57
N SER A 20 -7.01 13.27 3.96
CA SER A 20 -8.00 14.30 3.60
C SER A 20 -8.98 13.88 2.50
N GLY A 21 -8.74 12.75 1.83
CA GLY A 21 -9.58 12.25 0.73
C GLY A 21 -8.76 11.98 -0.52
N VAL A 22 -9.26 11.09 -1.38
CA VAL A 22 -8.59 10.72 -2.62
C VAL A 22 -8.94 11.71 -3.73
N GLU A 23 -7.92 12.32 -4.32
CA GLU A 23 -8.05 13.09 -5.55
C GLU A 23 -7.82 12.17 -6.77
N ALA A 24 -6.74 11.38 -6.74
CA ALA A 24 -6.41 10.44 -7.80
C ALA A 24 -5.50 9.31 -7.30
N PHE A 25 -5.37 8.27 -8.13
CA PHE A 25 -4.36 7.23 -7.97
C PHE A 25 -3.32 7.34 -9.07
N GLU A 26 -2.07 7.08 -8.72
CA GLU A 26 -0.95 7.11 -9.65
C GLU A 26 -0.09 5.86 -9.52
N ILE A 27 0.50 5.44 -10.64
CA ILE A 27 1.52 4.38 -10.63
C ILE A 27 2.86 5.07 -10.81
N ARG A 28 3.72 4.97 -9.81
CA ARG A 28 5.07 5.55 -9.85
C ARG A 28 6.11 4.47 -9.53
N ASN A 29 7.33 4.65 -10.01
CA ASN A 29 8.46 3.87 -9.52
C ASN A 29 8.80 4.37 -8.11
N HIS A 30 8.78 3.47 -7.12
CA HIS A 30 9.16 3.83 -5.76
C HIS A 30 10.66 4.17 -5.76
N PRO A 31 11.05 5.38 -5.32
CA PRO A 31 12.42 5.88 -5.48
C PRO A 31 13.48 4.98 -4.84
N VAL A 32 13.12 4.32 -3.74
CA VAL A 32 14.00 3.39 -2.99
C VAL A 32 13.97 1.96 -3.53
N TRP A 33 12.79 1.39 -3.80
CA TRP A 33 12.64 -0.04 -4.08
C TRP A 33 12.68 -0.39 -5.57
N GLN A 34 12.72 0.63 -6.45
CA GLN A 34 12.75 0.50 -7.91
C GLN A 34 11.62 -0.39 -8.48
N SER A 35 10.54 -0.55 -7.71
CA SER A 35 9.34 -1.27 -8.10
C SER A 35 8.22 -0.29 -8.40
N ARG A 36 7.27 -0.69 -9.26
CA ARG A 36 6.06 0.10 -9.51
C ARG A 36 5.11 -0.05 -8.32
N CYS A 37 4.75 1.06 -7.69
CA CYS A 37 3.81 1.12 -6.58
C CYS A 37 2.62 2.03 -6.92
N PHE A 38 1.50 1.81 -6.22
CA PHE A 38 0.35 2.69 -6.27
C PHE A 38 0.51 3.81 -5.23
N PHE A 39 0.24 5.03 -5.66
CA PHE A 39 0.23 6.24 -4.85
C PHE A 39 -1.18 6.81 -4.80
N ILE A 40 -1.58 7.31 -3.64
CA ILE A 40 -2.76 8.13 -3.44
C ILE A 40 -2.29 9.58 -3.52
N ARG A 41 -2.81 10.34 -4.48
CA ARG A 41 -2.74 11.80 -4.46
C ARG A 41 -3.99 12.30 -3.74
N ARG A 42 -3.78 13.02 -2.64
CA ARG A 42 -4.86 13.51 -1.79
C ARG A 42 -5.34 14.88 -2.23
N VAL A 43 -6.56 15.23 -1.83
CA VAL A 43 -7.18 16.52 -2.18
C VAL A 43 -6.42 17.73 -1.61
N ASP A 44 -5.61 17.53 -0.56
CA ASP A 44 -4.72 18.57 -0.01
C ASP A 44 -3.35 18.67 -0.72
N GLY A 45 -3.15 17.91 -1.80
CA GLY A 45 -1.90 17.88 -2.57
C GLY A 45 -0.82 16.97 -2.00
N SER A 46 -1.01 16.39 -0.81
CA SER A 46 -0.08 15.41 -0.26
C SER A 46 -0.19 14.06 -0.98
N THR A 47 0.86 13.25 -0.91
CA THR A 47 0.89 11.91 -1.52
C THR A 47 1.39 10.87 -0.56
N ASP A 48 0.89 9.65 -0.68
CA ASP A 48 1.36 8.49 0.08
C ASP A 48 1.21 7.22 -0.75
N ASP A 49 2.08 6.23 -0.55
CA ASP A 49 2.03 4.96 -1.26
C ASP A 49 1.31 3.88 -0.47
N PHE A 50 0.82 2.86 -1.16
CA PHE A 50 0.37 1.63 -0.53
C PHE A 50 0.75 0.42 -1.36
N SER A 51 0.95 -0.70 -0.66
CA SER A 51 1.25 -1.96 -1.32
C SER A 51 -0.03 -2.66 -1.76
N PHE A 52 -0.24 -2.76 -3.07
CA PHE A 52 -1.31 -3.56 -3.66
C PHE A 52 -1.28 -5.00 -3.16
N ARG A 53 -0.09 -5.63 -3.18
CA ARG A 53 0.05 -7.05 -2.81
C ARG A 53 -0.37 -7.29 -1.38
N LYS A 54 0.07 -6.45 -0.43
CA LYS A 54 -0.34 -6.56 0.98
C LYS A 54 -1.84 -6.38 1.15
N CYS A 55 -2.46 -5.45 0.42
CA CYS A 55 -3.91 -5.27 0.49
C CYS A 55 -4.67 -6.50 -0.01
N VAL A 56 -4.24 -7.08 -1.14
CA VAL A 56 -4.84 -8.32 -1.66
C VAL A 56 -4.63 -9.48 -0.69
N ASP A 57 -3.42 -9.68 -0.17
CA ASP A 57 -3.11 -10.75 0.78
C ASP A 57 -3.95 -10.67 2.06
N ASN A 58 -4.34 -9.46 2.49
CA ASN A 58 -5.21 -9.26 3.64
C ASN A 58 -6.68 -9.55 3.35
N ILE A 59 -7.18 -9.23 2.13
CA ILE A 59 -8.59 -9.44 1.76
C ILE A 59 -8.84 -10.89 1.32
N LEU A 60 -7.90 -11.45 0.55
CA LEU A 60 -7.97 -12.76 -0.08
C LEU A 60 -6.65 -13.50 0.20
N PRO A 61 -6.43 -13.93 1.45
CA PRO A 61 -5.22 -14.65 1.80
C PRO A 61 -5.12 -15.94 0.98
N LEU A 62 -3.92 -16.22 0.47
CA LEU A 62 -3.65 -17.50 -0.17
C LEU A 62 -3.75 -18.64 0.86
N PRO A 63 -4.32 -19.79 0.49
CA PRO A 63 -4.22 -21.02 1.28
C PRO A 63 -2.77 -21.32 1.68
N GLU A 64 -2.55 -21.83 2.90
CA GLU A 64 -1.20 -22.03 3.45
C GLU A 64 -0.32 -22.94 2.59
N ASP A 65 -0.92 -23.95 1.96
CA ASP A 65 -0.27 -24.90 1.05
C ASP A 65 0.20 -24.27 -0.28
N LEU A 66 -0.37 -23.11 -0.64
CA LEU A 66 -0.01 -22.36 -1.85
C LEU A 66 0.91 -21.17 -1.58
N LYS A 67 1.19 -20.85 -0.31
CA LYS A 67 2.13 -19.79 0.03
C LYS A 67 3.54 -20.26 -0.32
N ALA A 68 4.20 -19.56 -1.24
CA ALA A 68 5.62 -19.77 -1.49
C ALA A 68 6.38 -19.65 -0.16
N GLY A 69 7.18 -20.68 0.17
CA GLY A 69 7.85 -20.83 1.46
C GLY A 69 8.37 -19.52 2.02
N ASN A 70 7.94 -19.22 3.25
CA ASN A 70 8.06 -17.94 3.97
C ASN A 70 9.47 -17.33 3.88
N LYS A 71 9.77 -16.61 2.78
CA LYS A 71 10.84 -15.61 2.78
C LYS A 71 10.29 -14.43 3.58
N ASN A 72 10.52 -14.48 4.89
CA ASN A 72 10.29 -13.42 5.85
C ASN A 72 10.47 -12.04 5.20
N SER A 73 9.37 -11.42 4.78
CA SER A 73 9.28 -9.99 4.48
C SER A 73 8.77 -9.24 5.72
N ASN A 74 9.10 -9.77 6.90
CA ASN A 74 8.93 -9.11 8.17
C ASN A 74 10.09 -8.14 8.37
N GLY A 75 9.81 -6.85 8.20
CA GLY A 75 10.56 -5.78 8.85
C GLY A 75 11.72 -5.18 8.04
N LYS A 76 11.40 -4.35 7.05
CA LYS A 76 12.07 -3.05 7.00
C LYS A 76 11.04 -2.01 7.37
N LYS A 77 11.03 -1.65 8.66
CA LYS A 77 10.43 -0.40 9.13
C LYS A 77 10.95 0.68 8.18
N GLY A 78 10.08 1.24 7.35
CA GLY A 78 10.38 2.50 6.69
C GLY A 78 10.64 3.48 7.81
N HIS A 79 11.91 3.84 8.00
CA HIS A 79 12.26 4.93 8.89
C HIS A 79 11.53 6.16 8.34
N HIS A 80 10.53 6.62 9.09
CA HIS A 80 10.00 7.97 8.98
C HIS A 80 11.19 8.90 9.25
N TYR A 81 11.93 9.28 8.21
CA TYR A 81 12.85 10.40 8.32
C TYR A 81 12.01 11.66 8.25
N LYS A 82 11.90 12.28 9.41
CA LYS A 82 11.47 13.66 9.58
C LYS A 82 12.67 14.54 9.22
N ASN A 83 12.38 15.55 8.41
CA ASN A 83 13.23 16.66 7.93
C ASN A 83 13.76 16.48 6.51
#